data_AF-H1M041-F1
#
_entry.id   AF-H1M041-F1
#
_cell.length_a   1.000
_cell.length_b   1.000
_cell.length_c   1.000
_cell.angle_alpha   90.00
_cell.angle_beta   90.00
_cell.angle_gamma   90.00
#
_symmetry.space_group_name_H-M   'P 1'
#
loop_
_entity.id
_entity.type
_entity.pdbx_description
1 polymer ?
#
loop_
_entity_poly.entity_id
_entity_poly.type
_entity_poly.pdbx_seq_one_letter_code
_entity_poly.pdbx_strand_id
1 'polypeptide(L)'
;MKKYFGMPDIPMSKESEDYLDTKKYVTGLVRFVEECCTPMSIALQGDWGTGKTSFIMRMIKQIQDNKNKILTIYFNTWQYSQFNMSDNLYYSLIQCIINDIKKACPDCKEDTDTV
;
A
#
# COMPACT_ATOMS: atom_id res chain seq x y z
N MET A 1 21.53 -32.86 -3.00
CA MET A 1 20.06 -32.68 -3.15
C MET A 1 19.69 -31.28 -2.69
N LYS A 2 19.23 -30.39 -3.58
CA LYS A 2 18.66 -29.10 -3.18
C LYS A 2 17.33 -29.38 -2.48
N LYS A 3 17.30 -29.13 -1.17
CA LYS A 3 16.09 -29.22 -0.35
C LYS A 3 15.19 -28.06 -0.78
N TYR A 4 14.12 -28.34 -1.54
CA TYR A 4 13.09 -27.35 -1.77
C TYR A 4 12.37 -27.14 -0.43
N PHE A 5 12.83 -26.15 0.34
CA PHE A 5 11.98 -25.51 1.34
C PHE A 5 10.74 -25.03 0.59
N GLY A 6 9.55 -25.28 1.15
CA GLY A 6 8.30 -24.84 0.54
C GLY A 6 8.41 -23.40 0.08
N MET A 7 7.79 -23.06 -1.05
CA MET A 7 7.80 -21.70 -1.58
C MET A 7 6.71 -20.91 -0.84
N PRO A 8 7.03 -20.12 0.19
CA PRO A 8 6.05 -19.28 0.83
C PRO A 8 5.49 -18.28 -0.20
N ASP A 9 4.21 -17.96 -0.08
CA ASP A 9 3.57 -16.90 -0.85
C ASP A 9 4.12 -15.55 -0.36
N ILE A 10 5.27 -15.15 -0.92
CA ILE A 10 5.94 -13.89 -0.64
C ILE A 10 5.73 -12.98 -1.84
N PRO A 11 5.31 -11.71 -1.61
CA PRO A 11 5.22 -10.76 -2.69
C PRO A 11 6.57 -10.58 -3.39
N MET A 12 6.52 -10.41 -4.70
CA MET A 12 7.71 -10.21 -5.53
C MET A 12 8.60 -9.08 -5.00
N SER A 13 9.91 -9.34 -4.91
CA SER A 13 10.86 -8.42 -4.28
C SER A 13 11.71 -7.64 -5.29
N LYS A 14 11.96 -8.23 -6.46
CA LYS A 14 12.80 -7.65 -7.53
C LYS A 14 12.03 -7.51 -8.82
N GLU A 15 12.28 -6.43 -9.57
CA GLU A 15 11.72 -6.23 -10.91
C GLU A 15 12.11 -7.36 -11.89
N SER A 16 13.27 -7.99 -11.71
CA SER A 16 13.72 -9.13 -12.53
C SER A 16 12.85 -10.38 -12.38
N GLU A 17 11.95 -10.42 -11.40
CA GLU A 17 11.02 -11.52 -11.13
C GLU A 17 9.65 -11.31 -11.82
N ASP A 18 9.47 -10.21 -12.58
CA ASP A 18 8.21 -9.89 -13.29
C ASP A 18 8.07 -10.64 -14.61
N TYR A 19 7.92 -11.97 -14.53
CA TYR A 19 7.75 -12.83 -15.72
C TYR A 19 6.45 -12.58 -16.49
N LEU A 20 5.44 -11.99 -15.84
CA LEU A 20 4.14 -11.69 -16.44
C LEU A 20 4.05 -10.29 -17.05
N ASP A 21 5.16 -9.55 -17.06
CA ASP A 21 5.25 -8.19 -17.60
C ASP A 21 4.13 -7.29 -17.05
N THR A 22 3.89 -7.39 -15.73
CA THR A 22 2.85 -6.63 -15.05
C THR A 22 3.22 -5.16 -14.85
N LYS A 23 4.51 -4.83 -15.01
CA LYS A 23 5.06 -3.46 -14.93
C LYS A 23 4.30 -2.43 -15.76
N LYS A 24 3.91 -2.78 -16.99
CA LYS A 24 3.20 -1.85 -17.88
C LYS A 24 1.85 -1.41 -17.32
N TYR A 25 1.14 -2.34 -16.68
CA TYR A 25 -0.14 -2.06 -16.03
C TYR A 25 0.05 -1.23 -14.76
N VAL A 26 1.05 -1.58 -13.94
CA VAL A 26 1.42 -0.80 -12.74
C VAL A 26 1.73 0.64 -13.14
N THR A 27 2.60 0.83 -14.15
CA THR A 27 3.02 2.17 -14.61
C THR A 27 1.84 2.96 -15.16
N GLY A 28 0.96 2.33 -15.96
CA GLY A 28 -0.23 2.98 -16.47
C GLY A 28 -1.18 3.44 -15.36
N LEU A 29 -1.40 2.60 -14.35
CA LEU A 29 -2.29 2.94 -13.24
C LEU A 29 -1.67 4.00 -12.31
N VAL A 30 -0.35 3.95 -12.06
CA VAL A 30 0.35 4.99 -11.31
C VAL A 30 0.20 6.34 -12.00
N ARG A 31 0.49 6.41 -13.31
CA ARG A 31 0.33 7.63 -14.08
C ARG A 31 -1.11 8.15 -14.02
N PHE A 32 -2.08 7.25 -14.14
CA PHE A 32 -3.49 7.61 -14.00
C PHE A 32 -3.80 8.23 -12.63
N VAL A 33 -3.33 7.61 -11.54
CA VAL A 33 -3.54 8.12 -10.16
C VAL A 33 -2.83 9.47 -9.94
N GLU A 34 -1.67 9.68 -10.56
CA GLU A 34 -0.91 10.93 -10.46
C GLU A 34 -1.56 12.10 -11.24
N GLU A 35 -2.17 11.82 -12.40
CA GLU A 35 -2.73 12.84 -13.30
C GLU A 35 -4.25 13.09 -13.07
N CYS A 36 -4.96 12.16 -12.43
CA CYS A 36 -6.40 12.26 -12.25
C CYS A 36 -6.80 13.42 -11.32
N CYS A 37 -7.59 14.37 -11.82
CA CYS A 37 -8.04 15.54 -11.05
C CYS A 37 -9.25 15.27 -10.14
N THR A 38 -9.92 14.13 -10.32
CA THR A 38 -11.15 13.79 -9.58
C THR A 38 -10.90 12.71 -8.54
N PRO A 39 -11.45 12.82 -7.32
CA PRO A 39 -11.40 11.72 -6.35
C PRO A 39 -12.00 10.45 -6.95
N MET A 40 -11.25 9.34 -6.90
CA MET A 40 -11.71 8.07 -7.44
C MET A 40 -11.53 6.92 -6.46
N SER A 41 -12.34 5.88 -6.65
CA SER A 41 -12.17 4.58 -6.00
C SER A 41 -11.86 3.53 -7.07
N ILE A 42 -10.76 2.80 -6.89
CA ILE A 42 -10.31 1.77 -7.81
C ILE A 42 -10.31 0.44 -7.08
N ALA A 43 -10.93 -0.58 -7.67
CA ALA A 43 -10.92 -1.95 -7.14
C ALA A 43 -10.01 -2.84 -8.00
N LEU A 44 -9.01 -3.46 -7.37
CA LEU A 44 -8.17 -4.47 -8.02
C LEU A 44 -8.75 -5.86 -7.73
N GLN A 45 -9.23 -6.54 -8.77
CA GLN A 45 -9.90 -7.84 -8.68
C GLN A 45 -9.07 -8.96 -9.30
N GLY A 46 -9.27 -10.19 -8.84
CA GLY A 46 -8.61 -11.39 -9.35
C GLY A 46 -8.53 -12.49 -8.30
N ASP A 47 -8.24 -13.71 -8.74
CA ASP A 47 -8.22 -14.91 -7.88
C ASP A 47 -7.10 -14.89 -6.84
N TRP A 48 -7.19 -15.77 -5.84
CA TRP A 48 -6.14 -15.89 -4.83
C TRP A 48 -4.81 -16.33 -5.48
N GLY A 49 -3.69 -15.73 -5.07
CA GLY A 49 -2.37 -16.00 -5.66
C GLY A 49 -2.08 -15.30 -7.00
N THR A 50 -2.97 -14.46 -7.54
CA THR A 50 -2.71 -13.72 -8.81
C THR A 50 -1.79 -12.50 -8.66
N GLY A 51 -1.19 -12.28 -7.49
CA GLY A 51 -0.23 -11.19 -7.28
C GLY A 51 -0.83 -9.80 -7.04
N LYS A 52 -2.12 -9.68 -6.66
CA LYS A 52 -2.78 -8.38 -6.36
C LYS A 52 -2.03 -7.56 -5.31
N THR A 53 -1.62 -8.19 -4.21
CA THR A 53 -0.85 -7.52 -3.15
C THR A 53 0.50 -7.05 -3.69
N SER A 54 1.18 -7.87 -4.50
CA SER A 54 2.42 -7.48 -5.16
C SER A 54 2.22 -6.30 -6.11
N PHE A 55 1.11 -6.27 -6.84
CA PHE A 55 0.73 -5.17 -7.73
C PHE A 55 0.60 -3.85 -6.94
N ILE A 56 -0.15 -3.85 -5.83
CA ILE A 56 -0.33 -2.68 -4.97
C ILE A 56 1.02 -2.21 -4.42
N MET A 57 1.86 -3.12 -3.91
CA MET A 57 3.18 -2.77 -3.38
C MET A 57 4.09 -2.13 -4.44
N ARG A 58 4.03 -2.61 -5.69
CA ARG A 58 4.78 -2.02 -6.81
C ARG A 58 4.29 -0.63 -7.16
N MET A 59 2.97 -0.40 -7.16
CA MET A 59 2.42 0.93 -7.37
C MET A 59 2.91 1.90 -6.30
N ILE A 60 2.80 1.53 -5.02
CA ILE A 60 3.24 2.37 -3.88
C ILE A 60 4.72 2.70 -4.02
N LYS A 61 5.56 1.71 -4.31
CA LYS A 61 6.99 1.90 -4.53
C LYS A 61 7.26 2.88 -5.68
N GLN A 62 6.60 2.71 -6.82
CA GLN A 62 6.78 3.58 -7.98
C GLN A 62 6.34 5.03 -7.68
N ILE A 63 5.23 5.22 -6.95
CA ILE A 63 4.77 6.55 -6.51
C ILE A 63 5.82 7.20 -5.58
N GLN A 64 6.38 6.44 -4.64
CA GLN A 64 7.42 6.93 -3.72
C GLN A 64 8.73 7.28 -4.45
N ASP A 65 9.11 6.51 -5.46
CA ASP A 65 10.31 6.72 -6.27
C ASP A 65 10.20 7.96 -7.18
N ASN A 66 8.99 8.34 -7.61
CA ASN A 66 8.74 9.43 -8.57
C ASN A 66 9.07 10.85 -8.06
N LYS A 67 9.54 11.03 -6.81
CA LYS A 67 9.83 12.33 -6.16
C LYS A 67 8.65 13.31 -6.09
N ASN A 68 7.50 12.97 -6.66
CA ASN A 68 6.24 13.66 -6.45
C ASN A 68 5.84 13.49 -4.97
N LYS A 69 5.44 14.58 -4.31
CA LYS A 69 5.05 14.56 -2.89
C LYS A 69 3.63 14.00 -2.70
N ILE A 70 3.38 12.79 -3.20
CA ILE A 70 2.10 12.09 -3.01
C ILE A 70 2.21 11.26 -1.73
N LEU A 71 1.45 11.67 -0.71
CA LEU A 71 1.31 10.87 0.51
C LEU A 71 0.52 9.60 0.20
N THR A 72 1.16 8.46 0.38
CA THR A 72 0.52 7.15 0.21
C THR A 72 0.31 6.49 1.57
N ILE A 73 -0.92 6.12 1.87
CA ILE A 73 -1.31 5.45 3.12
C ILE A 73 -1.71 4.02 2.77
N TYR A 74 -1.07 3.04 3.41
CA TYR A 74 -1.35 1.62 3.18
C TYR A 74 -1.94 0.98 4.43
N PHE A 75 -3.09 0.33 4.29
CA PHE A 75 -3.79 -0.33 5.38
C PHE A 75 -4.22 -1.75 5.00
N ASN A 76 -3.81 -2.73 5.82
CA ASN A 76 -4.14 -4.15 5.61
C ASN A 76 -5.17 -4.62 6.64
N THR A 77 -6.43 -4.75 6.22
CA THR A 77 -7.54 -5.19 7.07
C THR A 77 -7.43 -6.67 7.48
N TRP A 78 -6.80 -7.51 6.67
CA TRP A 78 -6.76 -8.96 6.90
C TRP A 78 -6.01 -9.32 8.19
N GLN A 79 -4.96 -8.58 8.52
CA GLN A 79 -4.21 -8.76 9.77
C GLN A 79 -5.09 -8.58 11.01
N TYR A 80 -6.06 -7.67 10.98
CA TYR A 80 -6.96 -7.43 12.11
C TYR A 80 -8.06 -8.49 12.23
N SER A 81 -8.46 -9.09 11.10
CA SER A 81 -9.42 -10.20 11.08
C SER A 81 -8.87 -11.47 11.73
N GLN A 82 -7.55 -11.70 11.65
CA GLN A 82 -6.90 -12.86 12.26
C GLN A 82 -6.94 -12.88 13.78
N PHE A 83 -7.00 -11.71 14.43
CA PHE A 83 -6.90 -11.58 15.88
C PHE A 83 -8.25 -11.32 16.58
N ASN A 84 -9.39 -11.49 15.87
CA ASN A 84 -10.72 -11.15 16.38
C ASN A 84 -10.82 -9.72 16.94
N MET A 85 -10.04 -8.77 16.40
CA MET A 85 -10.03 -7.36 16.80
C MET A 85 -10.92 -6.51 15.87
N SER A 86 -12.02 -7.08 15.35
CA SER A 86 -12.92 -6.41 14.41
C SER A 86 -13.45 -5.09 14.95
N ASP A 87 -13.74 -5.03 16.25
CA ASP A 87 -14.29 -3.85 16.93
C ASP A 87 -13.27 -2.70 17.02
N ASN A 88 -11.98 -2.98 16.78
CA ASN A 88 -10.93 -1.97 16.78
C ASN A 88 -10.46 -1.60 15.36
N LEU A 89 -11.11 -2.12 14.31
CA LEU A 89 -10.66 -1.91 12.93
C LEU A 89 -10.72 -0.42 12.52
N TYR A 90 -11.83 0.25 12.83
CA TYR A 90 -12.00 1.67 12.50
C TYR A 90 -11.01 2.55 13.26
N TYR A 91 -10.75 2.25 14.54
CA TYR A 91 -9.75 2.94 15.34
C TYR A 91 -8.36 2.75 14.74
N SER A 92 -8.03 1.52 14.33
CA SER A 92 -6.75 1.18 13.71
C SER A 92 -6.55 1.88 12.36
N LEU A 93 -7.61 1.98 11.55
CA LEU A 93 -7.58 2.71 10.28
C LEU A 93 -7.32 4.20 10.51
N ILE A 94 -8.07 4.84 11.42
CA ILE A 94 -7.90 6.26 11.74
C ILE A 94 -6.50 6.51 12.28
N GLN A 95 -6.02 5.66 13.19
CA GLN A 95 -4.68 5.78 13.76
C GLN A 95 -3.60 5.61 12.69
N CYS A 96 -3.78 4.71 11.72
CA CYS A 96 -2.88 4.54 10.58
C CYS A 96 -2.80 5.83 9.75
N ILE A 97 -3.95 6.41 9.42
CA ILE A 97 -4.03 7.66 8.63
C ILE A 97 -3.34 8.80 9.38
N ILE A 98 -3.66 9.01 10.65
CA ILE A 98 -3.07 10.08 11.48
C ILE A 98 -1.55 9.92 11.57
N ASN A 99 -1.07 8.70 11.84
CA ASN A 99 0.36 8.44 12.00
C ASN A 99 1.12 8.73 10.70
N ASP A 100 0.58 8.36 9.54
CA ASP A 100 1.26 8.59 8.27
C ASP A 100 1.21 10.07 7.85
N ILE A 101 0.13 10.80 8.17
CA ILE A 101 0.07 12.25 8.00
C ILE A 101 1.09 12.96 8.91
N LYS A 102 1.18 12.59 10.20
CA LYS A 102 2.16 13.16 11.14
C LYS A 102 3.61 12.92 10.69
N LYS A 103 3.92 11.74 10.17
CA LYS A 103 5.25 11.44 9.61
C LYS A 103 5.57 12.29 8.38
N ALA A 104 4.56 12.57 7.55
CA ALA A 104 4.73 13.37 6.34
C ALA A 104 4.81 14.88 6.62
N CYS A 105 4.18 15.36 7.69
CA CYS A 105 4.19 16.76 8.12
C CYS A 105 4.68 16.89 9.58
N PRO A 106 6.01 16.85 9.81
CA PRO A 106 6.59 16.96 11.16
C PRO A 106 6.43 18.35 11.79
N ASP A 107 6.02 19.37 11.03
CA ASP A 107 5.91 20.77 11.48
C ASP A 107 4.54 21.15 12.07
N CYS A 108 3.58 20.24 12.14
CA CYS A 108 2.35 20.47 12.90
C CYS A 108 2.65 20.39 14.40
N LYS A 109 3.17 21.48 14.97
CA LYS A 109 3.23 21.67 16.42
C LYS A 109 1.81 21.52 16.96
N GLU A 110 1.64 20.70 17.98
CA GLU A 110 0.44 20.73 18.79
C GLU A 110 0.40 22.12 19.43
N ASP A 111 -0.51 22.98 18.97
CA ASP A 111 -0.91 24.15 19.72
C ASP A 111 -1.51 23.61 21.01
N THR A 112 -0.69 23.55 22.05
CA THR A 112 -1.15 23.31 23.41
C THR A 112 -1.99 24.51 23.79
N ASP A 113 -3.28 24.44 23.52
CA ASP A 113 -4.28 25.32 24.10
C ASP A 113 -4.16 25.19 25.62
N THR A 114 -3.44 26.16 26.19
CA THR A 114 -3.30 26.33 27.62
C THR A 114 -4.60 26.97 28.06
N VAL A 115 -5.52 26.17 28.60
CA VAL A 115 -6.65 26.64 29.40
C VAL A 115 -6.37 26.31 30.85
#